data_AF-A0A9E2J0R2-F1
#
_entry.id   AF-A0A9E2J0R2-F1
#
_cell.length_a   1.000
_cell.length_b   1.000
_cell.length_c   1.000
_cell.angle_alpha   90.00
_cell.angle_beta   90.00
_cell.angle_gamma   90.00
#
_symmetry.space_group_name_H-M   'P 1'
#
loop_
_entity.id
_entity.type
_entity.pdbx_description
1 polymer ?
#
loop_
_entity_poly.entity_id
_entity_poly.type
_entity_poly.pdbx_seq_one_letter_code
_entity_poly.pdbx_strand_id
1 'polypeptide(L)'
;MQENNLLEKLVAVSPGMEIWWDSSPVIFANWCRKLLAKAQEGDKETLLRQFGRMVNEEKPEASLFRGVTTNPALSLQAIKDDEPYWTGETKDNIGQNPGIDKESLFWL
;
A
#
# COMPACT_ATOMS: atom_id res chain seq x y z
N MET A 1 8.87 -11.81 17.67
CA MET A 1 9.45 -11.00 16.56
C MET A 1 10.45 -9.98 17.10
N GLN A 2 11.41 -9.51 16.29
CA GLN A 2 12.34 -8.44 16.67
C GLN A 2 11.75 -7.07 16.31
N GLU A 3 12.12 -5.99 17.02
CA GLU A 3 11.57 -4.65 16.77
C GLU A 3 11.84 -4.17 15.34
N ASN A 4 13.09 -4.25 14.87
CA ASN A 4 13.45 -3.87 13.51
C ASN A 4 13.36 -5.07 12.56
N ASN A 5 12.66 -4.89 11.44
CA ASN A 5 12.56 -5.89 10.39
C ASN A 5 13.85 -5.97 9.54
N LEU A 6 13.90 -6.94 8.63
CA LEU A 6 15.06 -7.16 7.77
C LEU A 6 15.37 -5.96 6.87
N LEU A 7 14.35 -5.26 6.38
CA LEU A 7 14.50 -4.11 5.48
C LEU A 7 15.17 -2.93 6.20
N GLU A 8 14.76 -2.66 7.45
CA GLU A 8 15.37 -1.64 8.31
C GLU A 8 16.86 -1.95 8.56
N LYS A 9 17.19 -3.22 8.83
CA LYS A 9 18.58 -3.66 9.01
C LYS A 9 19.40 -3.53 7.73
N LEU A 10 18.81 -3.82 6.58
CA LEU A 10 19.49 -3.73 5.29
C LEU A 10 19.87 -2.27 4.98
N VAL A 11 18.96 -1.32 5.23
CA VAL A 11 19.25 0.12 5.09
C VAL A 11 20.33 0.57 6.08
N ALA A 12 20.32 0.05 7.31
CA ALA A 12 21.33 0.41 8.31
C ALA A 12 22.77 0.02 7.92
N VAL A 13 22.96 -1.07 7.15
CA VAL A 13 24.28 -1.53 6.71
C VAL A 13 24.74 -0.93 5.39
N SER A 14 23.84 -0.32 4.61
CA SER A 14 24.15 0.36 3.35
C SER A 14 23.50 1.76 3.32
N PRO A 15 24.15 2.76 3.95
CA PRO A 15 23.64 4.14 3.99
C PRO A 15 23.57 4.70 2.56
N GLY A 16 22.36 4.80 2.01
CA GLY A 16 22.10 5.24 0.64
C GLY A 16 21.30 4.24 -0.19
N MET A 17 21.13 2.99 0.27
CA MET A 17 20.23 2.04 -0.36
C MET A 17 18.77 2.41 -0.04
N GLU A 18 17.94 2.42 -1.07
CA GLU A 18 16.51 2.64 -0.96
C GLU A 18 15.73 1.34 -1.05
N ILE A 19 14.63 1.26 -0.31
CA ILE A 19 13.65 0.18 -0.44
C ILE A 19 12.40 0.75 -1.10
N TRP A 20 11.92 0.06 -2.13
CA TRP A 20 10.74 0.47 -2.90
C TRP A 20 9.64 -0.58 -2.76
N TRP A 21 8.41 -0.12 -2.61
CA TRP A 21 7.23 -0.98 -2.58
C TRP A 21 6.80 -1.27 -4.02
N ASP A 22 6.89 -2.53 -4.44
CA ASP A 22 6.60 -2.93 -5.82
C ASP A 22 5.09 -3.11 -6.09
N SER A 23 4.28 -2.15 -5.65
CA SER A 23 2.84 -2.15 -5.83
C SER A 23 2.25 -0.77 -5.56
N SER A 24 0.99 -0.59 -5.95
CA SER A 24 0.24 0.61 -5.62
C SER A 24 0.21 0.83 -4.09
N PRO A 25 0.38 2.07 -3.59
CA PRO A 25 0.25 2.37 -2.17
C PRO A 25 -1.16 2.06 -1.64
N VAL A 26 -2.17 2.09 -2.53
CA VAL A 26 -3.58 1.82 -2.23
C VAL A 26 -3.79 0.42 -1.64
N ILE A 27 -2.97 -0.57 -2.00
CA ILE A 27 -3.10 -1.94 -1.45
C ILE A 27 -2.38 -2.13 -0.13
N PHE A 28 -1.53 -1.20 0.28
CA PHE A 28 -0.62 -1.39 1.42
C PHE A 28 -1.39 -1.63 2.72
N ALA A 29 -2.40 -0.81 3.01
CA ALA A 29 -3.22 -0.98 4.20
C ALA A 29 -3.93 -2.34 4.25
N ASN A 30 -4.47 -2.81 3.12
CA ASN A 30 -5.10 -4.12 3.05
C ASN A 30 -4.10 -5.27 3.20
N TRP A 31 -2.92 -5.12 2.60
CA TRP A 31 -1.82 -6.07 2.76
C TRP A 31 -1.37 -6.19 4.23
N CYS A 32 -1.22 -5.07 4.94
CA CYS A 32 -0.92 -5.05 6.38
C CYS A 32 -2.01 -5.78 7.18
N ARG A 33 -3.30 -5.50 6.92
CA ARG A 33 -4.42 -6.20 7.59
C ARG A 33 -4.38 -7.71 7.35
N LYS A 34 -4.16 -8.14 6.10
CA LYS A 34 -4.07 -9.57 5.74
C LYS A 34 -2.88 -10.26 6.40
N LEU A 35 -1.75 -9.58 6.57
CA LEU A 35 -0.60 -10.11 7.30
C LEU A 35 -0.85 -10.19 8.81
N LEU A 36 -1.43 -9.15 9.42
CA LEU A 36 -1.78 -9.15 10.84
C LEU A 36 -2.77 -10.27 11.19
N ALA A 37 -3.74 -10.53 10.31
CA ALA A 37 -4.71 -11.61 10.50
C ALA A 37 -4.05 -13.01 10.57
N LYS A 38 -2.87 -13.18 9.96
CA LYS A 38 -2.11 -14.44 9.95
C LYS A 38 -1.01 -14.49 11.01
N ALA A 39 -0.74 -13.37 11.70
CA ALA A 39 0.34 -13.27 12.67
C ALA A 39 -0.04 -13.90 14.02
N GLN A 40 0.98 -14.40 14.73
CA GLN A 40 0.83 -14.83 16.12
C GLN A 40 0.50 -13.61 17.00
N GLU A 41 -0.32 -13.81 18.04
CA GLU A 41 -0.80 -12.71 18.89
C GLU A 41 0.34 -11.87 19.47
N GLY A 42 1.40 -12.52 19.96
CA GLY A 42 2.58 -11.85 20.52
C GLY A 42 3.41 -11.03 19.52
N ASP A 43 3.18 -11.19 18.22
CA ASP A 43 3.91 -10.46 17.18
C ASP A 43 3.11 -9.28 16.59
N LYS A 44 1.79 -9.24 16.77
CA LYS A 44 0.90 -8.26 16.12
C LYS A 44 1.27 -6.81 16.44
N GLU A 45 1.59 -6.53 17.70
CA GLU A 45 1.95 -5.17 18.13
C GLU A 45 3.27 -4.70 17.49
N THR A 46 4.24 -5.61 17.41
CA THR A 46 5.53 -5.33 16.74
C THR A 46 5.35 -5.13 15.24
N LEU A 47 4.52 -5.96 14.61
CA LEU A 47 4.18 -5.83 13.19
C LEU A 47 3.49 -4.49 12.90
N LEU A 48 2.54 -4.06 13.72
CA LEU A 48 1.87 -2.76 13.56
C LEU A 48 2.88 -1.60 13.57
N ARG A 49 3.83 -1.61 14.51
CA ARG A 49 4.89 -0.60 14.56
C ARG A 49 5.79 -0.64 13.34
N GLN A 50 6.15 -1.85 12.86
CA GLN A 50 6.94 -2.01 11.63
C GLN A 50 6.19 -1.48 10.41
N PHE A 51 4.90 -1.77 10.26
CA PHE A 51 4.09 -1.28 9.15
C PHE A 51 3.96 0.25 9.15
N GLY A 52 3.78 0.87 10.32
CA GLY A 52 3.75 2.33 10.44
C GLY A 52 5.07 3.01 10.08
N ARG A 53 6.20 2.30 10.16
CA ARG A 53 7.50 2.79 9.66
C ARG A 53 7.72 2.51 8.18
N MET A 54 7.07 1.48 7.60
CA MET A 54 7.14 1.19 6.17
C MET A 54 6.54 2.31 5.33
N VAL A 55 5.32 2.73 5.68
CA VAL A 55 4.62 3.88 5.10
C VAL A 55 4.12 4.74 6.24
N ASN A 56 4.69 5.94 6.37
CA ASN A 56 4.27 6.92 7.36
C ASN A 56 3.45 8.02 6.67
N GLU A 57 2.13 7.95 6.80
CA GLU A 57 1.20 8.89 6.15
C GLU A 57 1.31 10.32 6.72
N GLU A 58 1.65 10.45 8.01
CA GLU A 58 1.82 11.75 8.67
C GLU A 58 3.16 12.42 8.32
N LYS A 59 4.19 11.61 8.07
CA LYS A 59 5.54 12.06 7.75
C LYS A 59 6.16 11.20 6.64
N PRO A 60 5.74 11.38 5.37
CA PRO A 60 6.15 10.51 4.26
C PRO A 60 7.68 10.41 4.08
N GLU A 61 8.42 11.47 4.35
CA GLU A 61 9.89 11.51 4.28
C GLU A 61 10.57 10.69 5.38
N ALA A 62 9.84 10.27 6.42
CA ALA A 62 10.32 9.34 7.44
C ALA A 62 9.98 7.88 7.11
N SER A 63 9.27 7.60 6.01
CA SER A 63 8.97 6.24 5.57
C SER A 63 10.23 5.46 5.23
N LEU A 64 10.24 4.18 5.59
CA LEU A 64 11.27 3.24 5.15
C LEU A 64 11.19 2.99 3.65
N PHE A 65 9.97 2.89 3.10
CA PHE A 65 9.79 2.86 1.66
C PHE A 65 9.99 4.25 1.07
N ARG A 66 10.89 4.34 0.07
CA ARG A 66 11.27 5.59 -0.59
C ARG A 66 10.56 5.82 -1.92
N GLY A 67 9.83 4.82 -2.39
CA GLY A 67 9.03 4.91 -3.60
C GLY A 67 8.06 3.74 -3.71
N VAL A 68 7.16 3.88 -4.68
CA VAL A 68 6.17 2.88 -5.07
C VAL A 68 6.22 2.69 -6.58
N THR A 69 5.85 1.51 -7.06
CA THR A 69 5.63 1.27 -8.49
C THR A 69 4.14 1.02 -8.74
N THR A 70 3.64 1.42 -9.90
CA THR A 70 2.33 0.96 -10.36
C THR A 70 2.53 -0.29 -11.21
N ASN A 71 1.89 -1.38 -10.80
CA ASN A 71 1.89 -2.64 -11.54
C ASN A 71 0.44 -2.96 -11.95
N PRO A 72 0.05 -2.81 -13.22
CA PRO A 72 -1.34 -2.94 -13.66
C PRO A 72 -2.01 -4.25 -13.23
N ALA A 73 -1.29 -5.37 -13.22
CA ALA A 73 -1.83 -6.65 -12.79
C ALA A 73 -2.14 -6.67 -11.28
N LEU A 74 -1.31 -6.02 -10.46
CA LEU A 74 -1.53 -5.89 -9.02
C LEU A 74 -2.57 -4.82 -8.69
N SER A 75 -2.72 -3.78 -9.52
CA SER A 75 -3.80 -2.81 -9.41
C SER A 75 -5.18 -3.47 -9.54
N LEU A 76 -5.34 -4.48 -10.42
CA LEU A 76 -6.58 -5.24 -10.48
C LEU A 76 -6.88 -5.97 -9.16
N GLN A 77 -5.86 -6.50 -8.47
CA GLN A 77 -6.05 -7.13 -7.18
C GLN A 77 -6.49 -6.12 -6.11
N ALA A 78 -6.00 -4.88 -6.19
CA ALA A 78 -6.48 -3.76 -5.35
C ALA A 78 -7.98 -3.55 -5.50
N ILE A 79 -8.45 -3.55 -6.75
CA ILE A 79 -9.86 -3.34 -7.06
C ILE A 79 -10.71 -4.50 -6.52
N LYS A 80 -10.29 -5.73 -6.75
CA LYS A 80 -10.99 -6.93 -6.28
C LYS A 80 -11.00 -7.08 -4.76
N ASP A 81 -10.00 -6.54 -4.10
CA ASP A 81 -9.89 -6.58 -2.64
C ASP A 81 -10.93 -5.70 -1.92
N ASP A 82 -11.50 -4.71 -2.62
CA ASP A 82 -12.54 -3.81 -2.10
C ASP A 82 -13.52 -3.37 -3.22
N GLU A 83 -14.13 -4.33 -3.91
CA GLU A 83 -15.04 -4.04 -5.03
C GLU A 83 -16.16 -3.03 -4.72
N PRO A 84 -16.77 -3.02 -3.51
CA PRO A 84 -17.79 -2.04 -3.17
C PRO A 84 -17.26 -0.61 -3.21
N TYR A 85 -16.09 -0.35 -2.63
CA TYR A 85 -15.45 0.97 -2.65
C TYR A 85 -15.22 1.44 -4.09
N TRP A 86 -14.55 0.61 -4.90
CA TRP A 86 -14.22 0.96 -6.29
C TRP A 86 -15.44 1.11 -7.18
N THR A 87 -16.51 0.35 -6.92
CA THR A 87 -17.78 0.51 -7.62
C THR A 87 -18.42 1.86 -7.28
N GLY A 88 -18.32 2.31 -6.03
CA GLY A 88 -18.76 3.64 -5.61
C GLY A 88 -17.99 4.74 -6.34
N GLU A 89 -16.66 4.74 -6.22
CA GLU A 89 -15.77 5.69 -6.90
C GLU A 89 -16.04 5.73 -8.41
N THR A 90 -16.21 4.57 -9.05
CA THR A 90 -16.51 4.47 -10.49
C THR A 90 -17.84 5.14 -10.83
N LYS A 91 -18.90 4.90 -10.05
CA LYS A 91 -20.23 5.50 -10.29
C LYS A 91 -20.20 7.01 -10.09
N ASP A 92 -19.50 7.48 -9.07
CA ASP A 92 -19.36 8.90 -8.78
C ASP A 92 -18.61 9.62 -9.90
N ASN A 93 -17.51 9.03 -10.39
CA ASN A 93 -16.78 9.56 -11.54
C ASN A 93 -17.61 9.61 -12.83
N ILE A 94 -18.43 8.59 -13.11
CA ILE A 94 -19.35 8.60 -14.26
C ILE A 94 -20.43 9.68 -14.09
N GLY A 95 -20.96 9.86 -12.88
CA GLY A 95 -21.95 10.89 -12.57
C GLY A 95 -21.42 12.31 -12.72
N GLN A 96 -20.15 12.54 -12.35
CA GLN A 96 -19.47 13.83 -12.47
C GLN A 96 -18.99 14.12 -13.91
N ASN A 97 -18.82 13.09 -14.73
CA ASN A 97 -18.30 13.21 -16.10
C ASN A 97 -19.26 12.55 -17.12
N PRO A 98 -20.40 13.17 -17.46
CA PRO A 98 -21.37 12.60 -18.40
C PRO A 98 -20.75 12.30 -19.77
N GLY A 99 -20.93 11.07 -20.24
CA GLY A 99 -20.43 10.63 -21.54
C GLY A 99 -18.96 10.20 -21.55
N ILE A 100 -18.31 10.12 -20.38
CA ILE A 100 -16.94 9.60 -20.27
C ILE A 100 -16.84 8.16 -20.81
N ASP A 101 -15.79 7.91 -21.60
CA ASP A 101 -15.47 6.57 -22.07
C ASP A 101 -14.64 5.78 -21.05
N LYS A 102 -14.48 4.47 -21.30
CA LYS A 102 -13.81 3.57 -20.36
C LYS A 102 -12.33 3.90 -20.15
N GLU A 103 -11.65 4.36 -21.20
CA GLU A 103 -10.22 4.67 -21.12
C GLU A 103 -10.00 5.93 -20.31
N SER A 104 -10.77 6.98 -20.59
CA SER A 104 -10.76 8.23 -19.83
C SER A 104 -11.13 8.00 -18.37
N LEU A 105 -12.12 7.13 -18.09
CA LEU A 105 -12.51 6.74 -16.74
C LEU A 105 -11.40 5.98 -16.00
N PHE A 106 -10.59 5.19 -16.69
CA PHE A 106 -9.48 4.46 -16.08
C PHE A 106 -8.34 5.40 -15.63
N TRP A 107 -8.21 6.58 -16.26
CA TRP A 107 -7.16 7.55 -15.96
C TRP A 107 -7.55 8.67 -14.99
N LEU A 108 -8.83 8.76 -14.61
CA LEU A 108 -9.33 9.65 -13.56
C LEU A 108 -9.05 9.07 -12.17
#